data_AF-A0A4Q8QMG4-F1
#
_entry.id   AF-A0A4Q8QMG4-F1
#
_cell.length_a   1.000
_cell.length_b   1.000
_cell.length_c   1.000
_cell.angle_alpha   90.00
_cell.angle_beta   90.00
_cell.angle_gamma   90.00
#
_symmetry.space_group_name_H-M   'P 1'
#
loop_
_entity.id
_entity.type
_entity.pdbx_description
1 polymer ?
#
loop_
_entity_poly.entity_id
_entity_poly.type
_entity_poly.pdbx_seq_one_letter_code
_entity_poly.pdbx_strand_id
1 'polypeptide(L)' 'MTIGRPKADLVLSDQERSQLQTFARSRSLPAALSSRARIILSSADGEPNNAIAQRMQLTNATVGKWRSRFIERRLAGL' A
#
# COMPACT_ATOMS: atom_id res chain seq x y z
N MET A 1 23.30 8.75 7.60
CA MET A 1 21.93 8.23 7.47
C MET A 1 21.27 8.97 6.32
N THR A 2 21.30 8.41 5.10
CA THR A 2 20.80 9.11 3.91
C THR A 2 19.27 9.10 3.95
N ILE A 3 18.70 10.26 4.25
CA ILE A 3 17.28 10.56 4.19
C ILE A 3 16.88 10.47 2.71
N GLY A 4 16.54 9.27 2.26
CA GLY A 4 16.06 9.05 0.90
C GLY A 4 14.80 9.87 0.68
N ARG A 5 14.84 10.75 -0.34
CA ARG A 5 13.78 11.65 -0.81
C ARG A 5 12.37 11.21 -0.33
N PRO A 6 11.67 12.00 0.52
CA PRO A 6 10.34 11.65 0.99
C PRO A 6 9.44 11.43 -0.22
N LYS A 7 9.00 10.19 -0.38
CA LYS A 7 8.17 9.77 -1.51
C LYS A 7 6.76 10.26 -1.19
N ALA A 8 6.35 11.37 -1.82
CA ALA A 8 5.05 12.05 -1.73
C ALA A 8 4.06 11.42 -0.74
N ASP A 9 3.90 11.97 0.46
CA ASP A 9 3.17 11.35 1.56
C ASP A 9 1.82 10.78 1.11
N LEU A 10 1.70 9.45 1.18
CA LEU A 10 0.44 8.77 0.96
C LEU A 10 -0.36 8.90 2.26
N VAL A 11 -1.03 10.04 2.42
CA VAL A 11 -1.90 10.29 3.57
C VAL A 11 -3.24 9.59 3.35
N LEU A 12 -3.57 8.69 4.27
CA LEU A 12 -4.85 8.02 4.36
C LEU A 12 -5.73 8.77 5.36
N SER A 13 -7.00 8.99 5.02
CA SER A 13 -8.02 9.30 6.02
C SER A 13 -8.26 8.10 6.95
N ASP A 14 -8.81 8.35 8.13
CA ASP A 14 -9.14 7.28 9.08
C ASP A 14 -10.10 6.25 8.48
N GLN A 15 -11.06 6.70 7.66
CA GLN A 15 -11.99 5.84 6.95
C GLN A 15 -11.26 4.94 5.93
N GLU A 16 -10.37 5.50 5.11
CA GLU A 16 -9.58 4.71 4.15
C GLU A 16 -8.67 3.71 4.86
N ARG A 17 -8.01 4.14 5.94
CA ARG A 17 -7.16 3.27 6.76
C ARG A 17 -7.96 2.10 7.34
N SER A 18 -9.14 2.36 7.90
CA SER A 18 -10.02 1.32 8.46
C SER A 18 -10.48 0.30 7.39
N GLN A 19 -10.89 0.78 6.21
CA GLN A 19 -11.29 -0.09 5.11
C GLN A 19 -10.12 -0.95 4.59
N LEU A 20 -8.93 -0.36 4.42
CA LEU A 20 -7.74 -1.08 4.01
C LEU A 20 -7.34 -2.15 5.03
N GLN A 21 -7.44 -1.86 6.33
CA GLN A 21 -7.20 -2.85 7.38
C GLN A 21 -8.19 -4.01 7.31
N THR A 22 -9.46 -3.71 7.02
CA THR A 22 -10.50 -4.71 6.82
C THR A 22 -10.17 -5.61 5.62
N PHE A 23 -9.78 -5.02 4.50
CA PHE A 23 -9.39 -5.77 3.30
C PHE A 23 -8.15 -6.63 3.52
N ALA A 24 -7.15 -6.10 4.23
CA ALA A 24 -5.90 -6.81 4.54
C ALA A 24 -6.11 -8.04 5.43
N ARG A 25 -7.11 -7.99 6.33
CA ARG A 25 -7.47 -9.05 7.29
C ARG A 25 -8.55 -10.01 6.79
N SER A 26 -9.33 -9.61 5.79
CA SER A 26 -10.43 -10.43 5.28
C SER A 26 -9.92 -11.72 4.63
N ARG A 27 -10.61 -12.83 4.94
CA ARG A 27 -10.40 -14.15 4.32
C ARG A 27 -11.41 -14.45 3.21
N SER A 28 -12.46 -13.64 3.09
CA SER A 28 -13.51 -13.79 2.06
C SER A 28 -13.22 -12.99 0.79
N LEU A 29 -12.30 -12.03 0.86
CA LEU A 29 -11.90 -11.21 -0.29
C LEU A 29 -10.79 -11.88 -1.10
N PRO A 30 -10.65 -11.53 -2.39
CA PRO A 30 -9.56 -12.05 -3.22
C PRO A 30 -8.21 -11.73 -2.58
N ALA A 31 -7.32 -12.74 -2.51
CA ALA A 31 -5.99 -12.59 -1.92
C ALA A 31 -5.17 -11.44 -2.55
N ALA A 32 -5.41 -11.15 -3.84
CA ALA A 32 -4.83 -10.01 -4.52
C ALA A 32 -5.25 -8.67 -3.90
N LEU A 33 -6.54 -8.49 -3.58
CA LEU A 33 -7.05 -7.27 -2.94
C LEU A 33 -6.43 -7.09 -1.55
N SER A 34 -6.40 -8.16 -0.74
CA SER A 34 -5.77 -8.13 0.58
C SER A 34 -4.28 -7.80 0.52
N SER A 35 -3.57 -8.34 -0.48
CA SER A 35 -2.15 -8.04 -0.70
C SER A 35 -1.93 -6.57 -1.06
N ARG A 36 -2.75 -6.03 -1.97
CA ARG A 36 -2.70 -4.62 -2.37
C ARG A 36 -3.02 -3.69 -1.20
N ALA A 37 -4.01 -4.04 -0.37
CA ALA A 37 -4.35 -3.26 0.82
C ALA A 37 -3.17 -3.20 1.82
N ARG A 38 -2.46 -4.32 2.02
CA ARG A 38 -1.23 -4.33 2.86
C ARG A 38 -0.13 -3.45 2.27
N ILE A 39 0.06 -3.45 0.95
CA ILE A 39 1.04 -2.57 0.28
C ILE A 39 0.75 -1.10 0.59
N ILE A 40 -0.52 -0.67 0.45
CA ILE A 40 -0.92 0.72 0.67
C ILE A 40 -0.79 1.11 2.15
N LEU A 41 -1.22 0.26 3.08
CA LEU A 41 -1.05 0.52 4.52
C LEU A 41 0.43 0.71 4.89
N SER A 42 1.28 -0.19 4.43
CA SER A 42 2.73 -0.13 4.69
C SER A 42 3.36 1.12 4.07
N SER A 43 2.91 1.48 2.86
CA SER A 43 3.32 2.71 2.18
C SER A 43 2.86 3.99 2.89
N ALA A 44 1.72 3.94 3.58
CA ALA A 44 1.17 5.02 4.40
C ALA A 44 1.90 5.18 5.74
N ASP A 45 2.39 4.06 6.28
CA ASP A 45 3.20 4.02 7.51
C ASP A 45 4.66 4.46 7.26
N GLY A 46 4.99 4.90 6.03
CA GLY A 46 6.31 5.42 5.67
C GLY A 46 7.32 4.35 5.24
N GLU A 47 6.91 3.08 5.10
CA GLU A 47 7.80 2.01 4.65
C GLU A 47 8.19 2.24 3.17
N PRO A 48 9.49 2.21 2.82
CA PRO A 48 9.91 2.43 1.45
C PRO A 48 9.55 1.24 0.57
N ASN A 49 9.23 1.51 -0.71
CA ASN A 49 8.74 0.47 -1.63
C ASN A 49 9.65 -0.76 -1.75
N ASN A 50 10.96 -0.61 -1.60
CA ASN A 50 11.92 -1.71 -1.64
C ASN A 50 11.76 -2.65 -0.43
N ALA A 51 11.59 -2.11 0.77
CA ALA A 51 11.36 -2.87 1.99
C ALA A 51 10.02 -3.62 1.91
N ILE A 52 8.95 -2.94 1.47
CA ILE A 52 7.64 -3.57 1.24
C ILE A 52 7.76 -4.70 0.22
N ALA A 53 8.45 -4.45 -0.89
CA ALA A 53 8.66 -5.42 -1.95
C ALA A 53 9.40 -6.67 -1.45
N GLN A 54 10.48 -6.49 -0.68
CA GLN A 54 11.21 -7.62 -0.08
C GLN A 54 10.34 -8.41 0.90
N ARG A 55 9.64 -7.73 1.81
CA ARG A 55 8.79 -8.37 2.82
C ARG A 55 7.64 -9.15 2.20
N MET A 56 7.05 -8.64 1.13
CA MET A 56 5.92 -9.26 0.44
C MET A 56 6.33 -10.16 -0.72
N GLN A 57 7.63 -10.33 -0.99
CA GLN A 57 8.16 -11.11 -2.11
C GLN A 57 7.63 -10.62 -3.47
N LEU A 58 7.52 -9.30 -3.61
CA LEU A 58 7.07 -8.60 -4.81
C LEU A 58 8.20 -7.79 -5.43
N THR A 59 7.95 -7.21 -6.61
CA THR A 59 8.85 -6.25 -7.21
C THR A 59 8.52 -4.82 -6.77
N ASN A 60 9.53 -3.95 -6.72
CA ASN A 60 9.35 -2.52 -6.42
C ASN A 60 8.39 -1.86 -7.45
N ALA A 61 8.42 -2.31 -8.71
CA ALA A 61 7.50 -1.87 -9.75
C ALA A 61 6.04 -2.20 -9.41
N THR A 62 5.76 -3.39 -8.87
CA THR A 62 4.41 -3.77 -8.41
C THR A 62 3.94 -2.87 -7.27
N VAL A 63 4.80 -2.62 -6.28
CA VAL A 63 4.48 -1.72 -5.16
C VAL A 63 4.21 -0.30 -5.66
N GLY A 64 5.08 0.22 -6.53
CA GLY A 64 4.92 1.53 -7.15
C GLY A 64 3.62 1.66 -7.93
N LYS A 65 3.25 0.64 -8.73
CA LYS A 65 2.01 0.61 -9.50
C LYS A 65 0.77 0.74 -8.61
N TRP A 66 0.70 -0.02 -7.52
CA TRP A 66 -0.43 0.05 -6.60
C TRP A 66 -0.49 1.39 -5.86
N ARG A 67 0.67 1.91 -5.45
CA ARG A 67 0.76 3.23 -4.83
C ARG A 67 0.24 4.32 -5.76
N SER A 68 0.66 4.35 -7.02
CA SER A 68 0.16 5.31 -8.01
C SER A 68 -1.34 5.18 -8.26
N ARG A 69 -1.84 3.95 -8.45
CA ARG A 69 -3.28 3.71 -8.62
C ARG A 69 -4.11 4.17 -7.43
N PHE A 70 -3.61 3.95 -6.21
CA PHE A 70 -4.30 4.41 -5.01
C PHE A 70 -4.33 5.94 -4.94
N ILE A 71 -3.24 6.62 -5.29
CA ILE A 71 -3.23 8.10 -5.32
C ILE A 71 -4.28 8.64 -6.30
N GLU A 72 -4.43 8.01 -7.46
CA GLU A 72 -5.37 8.43 -8.51
C GLU A 72 -6.83 8.08 -8.19
N ARG A 73 -7.09 6.87 -7.69
CA ARG A 73 -8.45 6.28 -7.63
C ARG A 73 -8.88 5.86 -6.23
N ARG A 74 -8.02 6.07 -5.22
CA ARG A 74 -8.22 5.64 -3.83
C ARG A 74 -8.64 4.16 -3.78
N LEU A 75 -9.63 3.84 -2.96
CA LEU A 75 -10.16 2.48 -2.75
C LEU A 75 -10.71 1.84 -4.04
N ALA A 76 -11.19 2.63 -5.01
CA ALA A 76 -11.64 2.13 -6.30
C ALA A 76 -10.47 1.68 -7.21
N GLY A 77 -9.23 2.01 -6.84
CA GLY A 77 -8.01 1.62 -7.56
C GLY A 77 -7.34 0.33 -7.08
N LEU A 78 -7.88 -0.31 -6.03
CA LEU A 78 -7.32 -1.50 -5.38
C LEU A 78 -7.69 -2.83 -6.05
#